data_AF-A0A9E5SUZ5-F1
#
_entry.id   AF-A0A9E5SUZ5-F1
#
_cell.length_a   1.000
_cell.length_b   1.000
_cell.length_c   1.000
_cell.angle_alpha   90.00
_cell.angle_beta   90.00
_cell.angle_gamma   90.00
#
_symmetry.space_group_name_H-M   'P 1'
#
loop_
_entity.id
_entity.type
_entity.pdbx_description
1 polymer ?
#
loop_
_entity_poly.entity_id
_entity_poly.type
_entity_poly.pdbx_seq_one_letter_code
_entity_poly.pdbx_strand_id
1 'polypeptide(L)'
;MDFRNHLKKYLSEQELDALMTSFDDEPKHAVLLNPKKMSTRNFLLRYPHVTPHPLVKNGFLYDKKEYDLGKSVEHELGAFYLQEPSAMVVASLMDFS
;
A
#
# COMPACT_ATOMS: atom_id res chain seq x y z
N MET A 1 -0.23 -9.18 -29.70
CA MET A 1 0.68 -9.99 -28.86
C MET A 1 -0.02 -10.23 -27.55
N ASP A 2 0.00 -11.48 -27.07
CA ASP A 2 -0.55 -11.85 -25.76
C ASP A 2 0.45 -11.46 -24.65
N PHE A 3 -0.05 -10.96 -23.52
CA PHE A 3 0.73 -10.42 -22.39
C PHE A 3 1.72 -11.46 -21.87
N ARG A 4 1.24 -12.68 -21.65
CA ARG A 4 2.05 -13.80 -21.18
C ARG A 4 3.18 -14.10 -22.17
N ASN A 5 2.86 -14.23 -23.46
CA ASN A 5 3.83 -14.53 -24.51
C ASN A 5 4.91 -13.44 -24.69
N HIS A 6 4.59 -12.18 -24.39
CA HIS A 6 5.58 -11.11 -24.39
C HIS A 6 6.60 -11.28 -23.25
N LEU A 7 6.12 -11.59 -22.04
CA LEU A 7 6.96 -11.69 -20.84
C LEU A 7 7.81 -12.95 -20.76
N LYS A 8 7.45 -14.04 -21.46
CA LYS A 8 8.27 -15.27 -21.58
C LYS A 8 9.70 -15.05 -22.06
N LYS A 9 9.98 -13.91 -22.71
CA LYS A 9 11.33 -13.54 -23.16
C LYS A 9 12.23 -13.04 -22.03
N TYR A 10 11.65 -12.63 -20.90
CA TYR A 10 12.34 -11.94 -19.81
C TYR A 10 12.25 -12.69 -18.47
N LEU A 11 11.21 -13.50 -18.30
CA LEU A 11 10.91 -14.22 -17.06
C LEU A 11 10.94 -15.73 -17.30
N SER A 12 11.34 -16.49 -16.27
CA SER A 12 11.16 -17.95 -16.27
C SER A 12 9.66 -18.31 -16.25
N GLU A 13 9.30 -19.52 -16.69
CA GLU A 13 7.90 -19.97 -16.62
C GLU A 13 7.37 -19.97 -15.18
N GLN A 14 8.21 -20.29 -14.19
CA GLN A 14 7.83 -20.25 -12.78
C GLN A 14 7.49 -18.84 -12.29
N GLU A 15 8.30 -17.84 -12.63
CA GLU A 15 8.02 -16.43 -12.28
C GLU A 15 6.78 -15.90 -13.01
N LEU A 16 6.59 -16.32 -14.27
CA LEU A 16 5.44 -15.94 -15.07
C LEU A 16 4.15 -16.53 -14.50
N ASP A 17 4.16 -17.80 -14.10
CA ASP A 17 3.02 -18.44 -13.44
C ASP A 17 2.69 -17.74 -12.11
N ALA A 18 3.69 -17.46 -11.28
CA ALA A 18 3.50 -16.72 -10.03
C ALA A 18 2.89 -15.32 -10.28
N LEU A 19 3.36 -14.60 -11.30
CA LEU A 19 2.81 -13.30 -11.68
C LEU A 19 1.35 -13.42 -12.14
N MET A 20 1.02 -14.39 -12.98
CA MET A 20 -0.36 -14.57 -13.45
C MET A 20 -1.29 -14.89 -12.28
N THR A 21 -0.88 -15.77 -11.35
CA THR A 21 -1.68 -16.11 -10.16
C THR A 21 -1.86 -14.91 -9.24
N SER A 22 -0.88 -14.01 -9.14
CA SER A 22 -0.99 -12.82 -8.30
C SER A 22 -2.09 -11.84 -8.72
N PHE A 23 -2.63 -11.95 -9.94
CA PHE A 23 -3.73 -11.11 -10.41
C PHE A 23 -5.08 -11.52 -9.81
N ASP A 24 -5.19 -12.74 -9.29
CA ASP A 24 -6.37 -13.25 -8.60
C ASP A 24 -6.35 -12.92 -7.09
N ASP A 25 -5.22 -12.38 -6.58
CA ASP A 25 -5.09 -11.98 -5.18
C ASP A 25 -5.97 -10.76 -4.86
N GLU A 26 -6.44 -10.69 -3.61
CA GLU A 26 -7.16 -9.51 -3.11
C GLU A 26 -6.26 -8.26 -3.17
N PRO A 27 -6.80 -7.10 -3.61
CA PRO A 27 -6.01 -5.88 -3.69
C PRO A 27 -5.43 -5.47 -2.32
N LYS A 28 -4.14 -5.14 -2.32
CA LYS A 28 -3.48 -4.58 -1.13
C LYS A 28 -3.87 -3.11 -0.97
N HIS A 29 -4.22 -2.72 0.25
CA HIS A 29 -4.59 -1.35 0.57
C HIS A 29 -3.60 -0.79 1.59
N ALA A 30 -3.22 0.48 1.41
CA ALA A 30 -2.36 1.18 2.35
C ALA A 30 -2.80 2.62 2.59
N VAL A 31 -2.34 3.15 3.73
CA VAL A 31 -2.46 4.56 4.08
C VAL A 31 -1.10 5.16 4.39
N LEU A 32 -0.92 6.42 4.02
CA LEU A 32 0.23 7.23 4.39
C LEU A 32 -0.21 8.22 5.46
N LEU A 33 0.27 8.03 6.69
CA LEU A 33 -0.07 8.89 7.82
C LEU A 33 0.57 10.27 7.67
N ASN A 34 -0.17 11.31 8.03
CA ASN A 34 0.32 12.69 8.12
C ASN A 34 0.77 12.99 9.56
N PRO A 35 2.08 12.97 9.87
CA PRO A 35 2.57 13.13 11.23
C PRO A 35 2.29 14.51 11.83
N LYS A 36 1.99 15.51 10.99
CA LYS A 36 1.62 16.87 11.43
C LYS A 36 0.21 16.93 12.02
N LYS A 37 -0.64 15.93 11.73
CA LYS A 37 -2.04 15.89 12.16
C LYS A 37 -2.37 14.70 13.07
N MET A 38 -1.65 13.59 12.93
CA MET A 38 -1.90 12.39 13.73
C MET A 38 -0.58 11.68 14.03
N SER A 39 -0.38 11.32 15.30
CA SER A 39 0.79 10.54 15.70
C SER A 39 0.60 9.07 15.36
N THR A 40 1.70 8.38 15.06
CA THR A 40 1.69 6.92 14.82
C THR A 40 1.09 6.16 16.00
N ARG A 41 1.38 6.57 17.23
CA ARG A 41 0.81 5.96 18.44
C ARG A 41 -0.72 6.04 18.44
N ASN A 42 -1.28 7.21 18.19
CA ASN A 42 -2.74 7.38 18.18
C ASN A 42 -3.38 6.60 17.02
N PHE A 43 -2.70 6.52 15.88
CA PHE A 43 -3.15 5.74 14.74
C PHE A 43 -3.22 4.25 15.08
N LEU A 44 -2.14 3.68 15.64
CA LEU A 44 -2.08 2.27 16.03
C LEU A 44 -3.04 1.92 17.18
N LEU A 45 -3.31 2.86 18.09
CA LEU A 45 -4.32 2.67 19.14
C LEU A 45 -5.74 2.55 18.56
N ARG A 46 -6.02 3.27 17.47
CA ARG A 46 -7.35 3.27 16.82
C ARG A 46 -7.50 2.14 15.80
N TYR A 47 -6.42 1.79 15.10
CA TYR A 47 -6.38 0.75 14.07
C TYR A 47 -5.26 -0.25 14.39
N PRO A 48 -5.46 -1.15 15.36
CA PRO A 48 -4.40 -2.01 15.87
C PRO A 48 -3.95 -3.12 14.91
N HIS A 49 -4.78 -3.50 13.93
CA HIS A 49 -4.46 -4.60 13.00
C HIS A 49 -3.77 -4.14 11.71
N VAL A 50 -3.38 -2.88 11.62
CA VAL A 50 -2.58 -2.39 10.48
C VAL A 50 -1.14 -2.89 10.59
N THR A 51 -0.51 -3.12 9.43
CA THR A 51 0.88 -3.56 9.35
C THR A 51 1.76 -2.44 8.78
N PRO A 52 2.92 -2.11 9.37
CA PRO A 52 3.82 -1.11 8.80
C PRO A 52 4.23 -1.43 7.34
N HIS A 53 4.30 -0.40 6.50
CA HIS A 53 4.83 -0.56 5.14
C HIS A 53 6.34 -0.87 5.23
N PRO A 54 6.85 -1.86 4.47
CA PRO A 54 8.24 -2.33 4.62
C PRO A 54 9.29 -1.27 4.27
N LEU A 55 8.95 -0.33 3.38
CA LEU A 55 9.90 0.66 2.84
C LEU A 55 9.53 2.12 3.16
N VAL A 56 8.29 2.40 3.51
CA VAL A 56 7.77 3.77 3.54
C VAL A 56 7.50 4.14 4.99
N LYS A 57 8.26 5.11 5.49
CA LYS A 57 8.03 5.65 6.82
C LYS A 57 6.63 6.25 6.90
N ASN A 58 5.90 5.90 7.97
CA ASN A 58 4.51 6.31 8.19
C ASN A 58 3.49 5.70 7.21
N GLY A 59 3.89 4.77 6.36
CA GLY A 59 2.99 3.95 5.55
C GLY A 59 2.49 2.75 6.35
N PHE A 60 1.22 2.38 6.18
CA PHE A 60 0.61 1.21 6.82
C PHE A 60 -0.32 0.49 5.86
N LEU A 61 -0.16 -0.83 5.76
CA LEU A 61 -1.08 -1.75 5.08
C LEU A 61 -2.26 -2.06 6.00
N TYR A 62 -3.44 -2.23 5.41
CA TYR A 62 -4.66 -2.58 6.14
C TYR A 62 -5.59 -3.45 5.30
N ASP A 63 -6.46 -4.22 5.97
CA ASP A 63 -7.56 -4.92 5.31
C ASP A 63 -8.78 -3.99 5.19
N LYS A 64 -9.22 -3.72 3.96
CA LYS A 64 -10.39 -2.88 3.68
C LYS A 64 -11.70 -3.51 4.13
N LYS A 65 -11.77 -4.84 4.26
CA LYS A 65 -12.94 -5.54 4.83
C LYS A 65 -13.07 -5.27 6.32
N GLU A 66 -11.96 -5.01 7.01
CA GLU A 66 -11.95 -4.67 8.42
C GLU A 66 -12.10 -3.16 8.67
N TYR A 67 -11.35 -2.33 7.94
CA TYR A 67 -11.36 -0.88 8.11
C TYR A 67 -11.75 -0.14 6.83
N ASP A 68 -12.91 0.51 6.83
CA ASP A 68 -13.30 1.44 5.77
C ASP A 68 -12.71 2.85 6.02
N LEU A 69 -11.37 2.93 6.01
CA LEU A 69 -10.63 4.16 6.34
C LEU A 69 -10.99 5.34 5.44
N GLY A 70 -11.46 5.10 4.22
CA GLY A 70 -11.85 6.15 3.28
C GLY A 70 -13.07 6.96 3.72
N LYS A 71 -13.91 6.41 4.61
CA LYS A 71 -15.09 7.08 5.17
C LYS A 71 -14.86 7.62 6.59
N SER A 72 -13.62 7.62 7.06
CA SER A 72 -13.30 8.14 8.38
C SER A 72 -13.18 9.67 8.38
N VAL A 73 -13.50 10.30 9.51
CA VAL A 73 -13.31 11.75 9.70
C VAL A 73 -11.83 12.10 9.61
N GLU A 74 -10.95 11.21 10.07
CA GLU A 74 -9.51 11.34 9.98
C GLU A 74 -9.03 11.47 8.53
N HIS A 75 -9.59 10.69 7.62
CA HIS A 75 -9.31 10.79 6.19
C HIS A 75 -9.78 12.14 5.63
N GLU A 76 -11.01 12.56 5.94
CA GLU A 76 -11.56 13.85 5.50
C GLU A 76 -10.75 15.04 6.02
N LEU A 77 -10.22 14.95 7.24
CA LEU A 77 -9.36 15.97 7.84
C LEU A 77 -7.90 15.88 7.38
N GLY A 78 -7.54 14.93 6.51
CA GLY A 78 -6.19 14.75 5.99
C GLY A 78 -5.17 14.28 7.04
N ALA A 79 -5.64 13.53 8.05
CA ALA A 79 -4.77 12.87 9.02
C ALA A 79 -3.97 11.73 8.40
N PHE A 80 -4.47 11.12 7.33
CA PHE A 80 -3.76 10.17 6.48
C PHE A 80 -4.35 10.19 5.05
N TYR A 81 -3.63 9.58 4.11
CA TYR A 81 -4.03 9.48 2.70
C TYR A 81 -4.10 8.02 2.28
N LEU A 82 -5.18 7.60 1.61
CA LEU A 82 -5.23 6.28 0.98
C LEU A 82 -4.37 6.31 -0.29
N GLN A 83 -3.35 5.46 -0.36
CA GLN A 83 -2.51 5.33 -1.56
C GLN A 83 -2.20 3.86 -1.82
N GLU A 84 -1.98 3.54 -3.09
CA GLU A 84 -1.49 2.21 -3.45
C GLU A 84 -0.09 2.01 -2.84
N PRO A 85 0.18 0.87 -2.17
CA PRO A 85 1.44 0.63 -1.46
C PRO A 85 2.70 0.88 -2.29
N SER A 86 2.77 0.36 -3.52
CA SER A 86 3.95 0.50 -4.38
C SER A 86 4.19 1.95 -4.81
N ALA A 87 3.14 2.72 -5.06
CA ALA A 87 3.23 4.13 -5.44
C ALA A 87 3.84 5.01 -4.34
N MET A 88 3.62 4.65 -3.06
CA MET A 88 4.20 5.37 -1.93
C MET A 88 5.74 5.35 -1.93
N VAL A 89 6.35 4.29 -2.48
CA VAL A 89 7.80 4.11 -2.50
C VAL A 89 8.46 5.22 -3.30
N VAL A 90 7.85 5.65 -4.41
CA VAL A 90 8.39 6.72 -5.26
C VAL A 90 8.67 7.97 -4.43
N ALA A 91 7.67 8.45 -3.68
CA ALA A 91 7.81 9.65 -2.85
C ALA A 91 8.83 9.46 -1.71
N SER A 92 8.94 8.24 -1.16
CA SER A 92 9.92 7.94 -0.10
C SER A 92 11.38 7.95 -0.56
N LEU A 93 11.62 7.72 -1.85
CA LEU A 93 12.95 7.71 -2.46
C LEU A 93 13.36 9.08 -3.02
N MET A 94 12.42 10.03 -3.12
CA MET A 94 12.73 11.39 -3.57
C MET A 94 13.42 12.14 -2.43
N ASP A 95 14.69 12.44 -2.62
CA ASP A 95 15.41 13.38 -1.76
C ASP A 95 15.07 14.80 -2.19
N PHE A 96 14.51 15.59 -1.26
CA PHE A 96 14.16 16.99 -1.47
C PHE A 96 15.17 17.93 -0.78
N SER A 97 16.34 17.41 -0.42
CA SER A 97 17.47 18.14 0.15
C SER A 97 17.96 19.28 -0.73
#